data_AF-A0A2G2MIN6-F1
#
_entry.id   AF-A0A2G2MIN6-F1
#
_cell.length_a   1.000
_cell.length_b   1.000
_cell.length_c   1.000
_cell.angle_alpha   90.00
_cell.angle_beta   90.00
_cell.angle_gamma   90.00
#
_symmetry.space_group_name_H-M   'P 1'
#
loop_
_entity.id
_entity.type
_entity.pdbx_description
1 polymer ?
#
loop_
_entity_poly.entity_id
_entity_poly.type
_entity_poly.pdbx_seq_one_letter_code
_entity_poly.pdbx_strand_id
1 'polypeptide(L)'
;MEIILFVFVFLLLLTVIYFYNKNKKLSHEITMLKQILEVKDTTISNLQASRVAVKDVLENFSSHEEVMKLIDAGESRESVSTTLGIPVNKIELIVKFDKIKKEKQGHA
;
A
#
# COMPACT_ATOMS: atom_id res chain seq x y z
N MET A 1 66.66 17.70 5.17
CA MET A 1 65.80 16.64 4.62
C MET A 1 64.74 16.18 5.62
N GLU A 2 65.10 15.94 6.88
CA GLU A 2 64.17 15.44 7.91
C GLU A 2 62.95 16.33 8.16
N ILE A 3 63.12 17.66 8.21
CA ILE A 3 62.00 18.61 8.42
C ILE A 3 60.99 18.54 7.27
N ILE A 4 61.47 18.44 6.02
CA ILE A 4 60.60 18.34 4.82
C ILE A 4 59.80 17.03 4.87
N LEU A 5 60.43 15.95 5.33
CA LEU A 5 59.79 14.64 5.46
C LEU A 5 58.69 14.66 6.53
N PHE A 6 58.93 15.33 7.67
CA PHE A 6 57.91 15.56 8.70
C PHE A 6 56.72 16.37 8.20
N VAL A 7 56.96 17.46 7.46
CA VAL A 7 55.89 18.27 6.86
C VAL A 7 55.06 17.45 5.88
N PHE A 8 55.71 16.62 5.06
CA PHE A 8 55.03 15.77 4.10
C PHE A 8 54.16 14.70 4.78
N VAL A 9 54.68 14.04 5.82
CA VAL A 9 53.92 13.07 6.62
C VAL A 9 52.73 13.73 7.30
N PHE A 10 52.91 14.92 7.86
CA PHE A 10 51.81 15.67 8.48
C PHE A 10 50.70 16.02 7.48
N LEU A 11 51.06 16.45 6.28
CA LEU A 11 50.11 16.79 5.23
C LEU A 11 49.35 15.56 4.72
N LEU A 12 50.02 14.40 4.60
CA LEU A 12 49.36 13.13 4.32
C LEU A 12 48.37 12.75 5.42
N LEU A 13 48.75 12.94 6.68
CA LEU A 13 47.91 12.59 7.83
C LEU A 13 46.63 13.45 7.87
N LEU A 14 46.74 14.75 7.59
CA LEU A 14 45.58 15.63 7.44
C LEU A 14 44.66 15.20 6.29
N THR A 15 45.26 14.79 5.17
CA THR A 15 44.52 14.32 3.98
C THR A 15 43.71 13.06 4.31
N VAL A 16 44.33 12.08 4.97
CA VAL A 16 43.67 10.84 5.41
C VAL A 16 42.52 11.14 6.38
N ILE A 17 42.73 12.03 7.37
CA ILE A 17 41.68 12.43 8.30
C ILE A 17 40.50 13.10 7.58
N TYR A 18 40.79 13.99 6.62
CA TYR A 18 39.76 14.64 5.83
C TYR A 18 38.90 13.64 5.05
N PHE A 19 39.55 12.71 4.33
CA PHE A 19 38.85 11.67 3.56
C PHE A 19 38.05 10.72 4.48
N TYR A 20 38.60 10.34 5.63
CA TYR A 20 37.91 9.50 6.60
C TYR A 20 36.62 10.16 7.11
N ASN A 21 36.68 11.44 7.49
CA ASN A 21 35.52 12.17 7.97
C ASN A 21 34.44 12.35 6.87
N LYS A 22 34.85 12.63 5.64
CA LYS A 22 33.94 12.73 4.49
C LYS A 22 33.26 11.40 4.19
N ASN A 23 34.02 10.30 4.13
CA ASN A 23 33.45 8.97 3.90
C ASN A 23 32.49 8.54 5.01
N LYS A 24 32.81 8.83 6.28
CA LYS A 24 31.90 8.54 7.39
C LYS A 24 30.59 9.30 7.28
N LYS A 25 30.64 10.59 6.92
CA LYS A 25 29.44 11.41 6.68
C LYS A 25 28.60 10.86 5.52
N LEU A 26 29.25 10.52 4.41
CA LEU A 26 28.57 9.97 3.24
C LEU A 26 27.90 8.62 3.54
N SER A 27 28.56 7.76 4.31
CA SER A 27 27.98 6.50 4.76
C SER A 27 26.74 6.71 5.63
N HIS A 28 26.73 7.74 6.48
CA HIS A 28 25.58 8.04 7.32
C HIS A 28 24.39 8.56 6.49
N GLU A 29 24.64 9.44 5.53
CA GLU A 29 23.62 9.94 4.60
C GLU A 29 23.00 8.80 3.78
N ILE A 30 23.82 7.87 3.27
CA ILE A 30 23.34 6.68 2.54
C ILE A 30 22.43 5.82 3.42
N THR A 31 22.80 5.59 4.69
CA THR A 31 21.96 4.80 5.60
C THR A 31 20.60 5.46 5.85
N MET A 32 20.58 6.78 6.05
CA MET A 32 19.33 7.54 6.23
C MET A 32 18.46 7.49 4.97
N LEU A 33 19.05 7.67 3.79
CA LEU A 33 18.34 7.55 2.51
C LEU A 33 17.73 6.16 2.32
N LYS A 34 18.44 5.09 2.69
CA LYS A 34 17.92 3.72 2.65
C LYS A 34 16.73 3.51 3.58
N GLN A 35 16.81 4.01 4.81
CA GLN A 35 15.69 3.94 5.77
C GLN A 35 14.46 4.69 5.26
N ILE A 36 14.65 5.87 4.65
CA ILE A 36 13.54 6.64 4.06
C ILE A 36 12.91 5.88 2.89
N LEU A 37 13.73 5.25 2.04
CA LEU A 37 13.23 4.41 0.95
C LEU A 37 12.41 3.24 1.48
N GLU A 38 12.90 2.53 2.49
CA GLU A 38 12.20 1.39 3.09
C GLU A 38 10.82 1.76 3.67
N VAL A 39 10.74 2.90 4.38
CA VAL A 39 9.46 3.42 4.89
C VAL A 39 8.52 3.81 3.74
N LYS A 40 9.05 4.45 2.69
CA LYS A 40 8.25 4.82 1.51
C LYS A 40 7.75 3.60 0.75
N ASP A 41 8.58 2.59 0.56
CA ASP A 41 8.21 1.34 -0.11
C ASP A 41 7.12 0.60 0.68
N THR A 42 7.27 0.54 2.00
CA THR A 42 6.23 -0.01 2.90
C THR A 42 4.92 0.77 2.77
N THR A 43 4.99 2.10 2.74
CA THR A 43 3.81 2.95 2.58
C THR A 43 3.14 2.76 1.22
N ILE A 44 3.92 2.67 0.15
CA ILE A 44 3.41 2.40 -1.20
C ILE A 44 2.74 1.03 -1.26
N SER A 45 3.36 -0.01 -0.70
CA SER A 45 2.79 -1.35 -0.63
C SER A 45 1.45 -1.35 0.11
N ASN A 46 1.38 -0.68 1.27
CA ASN A 46 0.14 -0.55 2.03
C ASN A 46 -0.95 0.22 1.27
N LEU A 47 -0.58 1.28 0.55
CA LEU A 47 -1.53 2.04 -0.27
C LEU A 47 -2.00 1.25 -1.49
N GLN A 48 -1.14 0.43 -2.10
CA GLN A 48 -1.54 -0.48 -3.17
C GLN A 48 -2.51 -1.55 -2.67
N ALA A 49 -2.21 -2.18 -1.53
CA ALA A 49 -3.12 -3.13 -0.89
C ALA A 49 -4.48 -2.48 -0.53
N SER A 50 -4.45 -1.26 0.01
CA SER A 50 -5.66 -0.47 0.29
C SER A 50 -6.44 -0.13 -0.98
N ARG A 51 -5.77 0.26 -2.07
CA ARG A 51 -6.43 0.52 -3.36
C ARG A 51 -7.08 -0.72 -3.95
N VAL A 52 -6.43 -1.88 -3.85
CA VAL A 52 -7.02 -3.16 -4.30
C VAL A 52 -8.28 -3.47 -3.48
N ALA A 53 -8.19 -3.37 -2.15
CA ALA A 53 -9.35 -3.58 -1.27
C ALA A 53 -10.49 -2.59 -1.56
N VAL A 54 -10.20 -1.31 -1.79
CA VAL A 54 -11.21 -0.30 -2.13
C VAL A 54 -11.81 -0.55 -3.51
N LYS A 55 -11.02 -1.01 -4.48
CA LYS A 55 -11.52 -1.37 -5.82
C LYS A 55 -12.46 -2.57 -5.76
N ASP A 56 -12.08 -3.62 -5.04
CA ASP A 56 -12.93 -4.81 -4.86
C ASP A 56 -14.25 -4.44 -4.16
N VAL A 57 -14.18 -3.56 -3.17
CA VAL A 57 -15.36 -3.00 -2.49
C VAL A 57 -16.23 -2.20 -3.45
N LEU A 58 -15.65 -1.29 -4.24
CA LEU A 58 -16.39 -0.47 -5.19
C LEU A 58 -17.06 -1.31 -6.30
N GLU A 59 -16.35 -2.29 -6.85
CA GLU A 59 -16.91 -3.22 -7.84
C GLU A 59 -18.03 -4.10 -7.25
N ASN A 60 -17.99 -4.41 -5.96
CA ASN A 60 -19.06 -5.13 -5.28
C ASN A 60 -20.27 -4.23 -4.98
N PHE A 61 -20.05 -2.94 -4.74
CA PHE A 61 -21.12 -1.98 -4.48
C PHE A 61 -21.77 -1.41 -5.74
N SER A 62 -21.07 -1.34 -6.88
CA SER A 62 -21.62 -0.76 -8.11
C SER A 62 -22.90 -1.47 -8.59
N SER A 63 -23.01 -2.76 -8.32
CA SER A 63 -24.15 -3.59 -8.73
C SER A 63 -25.15 -3.85 -7.59
N HIS A 64 -24.90 -3.30 -6.39
CA HIS A 64 -25.68 -3.63 -5.19
C HIS A 64 -27.15 -3.17 -5.31
N GLU A 65 -27.39 -1.95 -5.79
CA GLU A 65 -28.74 -1.40 -5.93
C GLU A 65 -29.57 -2.15 -6.97
N GLU A 66 -28.98 -2.45 -8.14
CA GLU A 66 -29.64 -3.21 -9.21
C GLU A 66 -29.93 -4.66 -8.79
N VAL A 67 -28.98 -5.32 -8.12
CA VAL A 67 -29.16 -6.68 -7.60
C VAL A 67 -30.27 -6.70 -6.56
N MET A 68 -30.28 -5.79 -5.58
CA MET A 68 -31.32 -5.78 -4.56
C MET A 68 -32.69 -5.45 -5.14
N LYS A 69 -32.78 -4.56 -6.14
CA LYS A 69 -34.04 -4.24 -6.82
C LYS A 69 -34.68 -5.46 -7.49
N LEU A 70 -33.89 -6.30 -8.16
CA LEU A 70 -34.40 -7.50 -8.83
C LEU A 70 -34.72 -8.63 -7.84
N ILE A 71 -33.90 -8.79 -6.78
CA ILE A 71 -34.16 -9.76 -5.72
C ILE A 71 -35.43 -9.39 -4.92
N ASP A 72 -35.63 -8.11 -4.61
CA ASP A 72 -36.83 -7.62 -3.91
C ASP A 72 -38.09 -7.72 -4.79
N ALA A 73 -37.94 -7.69 -6.13
CA ALA A 73 -39.00 -7.97 -7.09
C ALA A 73 -39.36 -9.48 -7.20
N GLY A 74 -38.65 -10.35 -6.49
CA GLY A 74 -38.90 -11.79 -6.44
C GLY A 74 -38.18 -12.60 -7.52
N GLU A 75 -37.23 -12.01 -8.24
CA GLU A 75 -36.42 -12.75 -9.22
C GLU A 75 -35.44 -13.72 -8.55
N SER A 76 -35.20 -14.87 -9.21
CA SER A 76 -34.20 -15.83 -8.76
C SER A 76 -32.79 -15.32 -9.00
N ARG A 77 -31.82 -15.80 -8.20
CA ARG A 77 -30.42 -15.36 -8.30
C ARG A 77 -29.80 -15.69 -9.66
N GLU A 78 -30.26 -16.78 -10.28
CA GLU A 78 -29.85 -17.24 -11.60
C GLU A 78 -30.40 -16.31 -12.71
N SER A 79 -31.63 -15.82 -12.54
CA SER A 79 -32.22 -14.81 -13.44
C SER A 79 -31.43 -13.51 -13.37
N VAL A 80 -31.19 -13.00 -12.16
CA VAL A 80 -30.42 -11.77 -11.91
C VAL A 80 -28.99 -11.87 -12.45
N SER A 81 -28.36 -13.05 -12.32
CA SER A 81 -27.02 -13.32 -12.87
C SER A 81 -26.98 -13.20 -14.39
N THR A 82 -28.01 -13.73 -15.05
CA THR A 82 -28.14 -13.68 -16.51
C THR A 82 -28.45 -12.26 -16.99
N THR A 83 -29.36 -11.56 -16.30
CA THR A 83 -29.81 -10.21 -16.67
C THR A 83 -28.72 -9.15 -16.49
N LEU A 84 -27.96 -9.21 -15.39
CA LEU A 84 -26.92 -8.21 -15.09
C LEU A 84 -25.52 -8.62 -15.59
N GLY A 85 -25.37 -9.85 -16.11
CA GLY A 85 -24.06 -10.37 -16.52
C GLY A 85 -23.07 -10.55 -15.37
N ILE A 86 -23.58 -10.74 -14.14
CA ILE A 86 -22.80 -10.84 -12.91
C ILE A 86 -22.78 -12.29 -12.44
N PRO A 87 -21.64 -12.85 -11.98
CA PRO A 87 -21.60 -14.21 -11.45
C PRO A 87 -22.55 -14.40 -10.26
N VAL A 88 -23.25 -15.54 -10.19
CA VAL A 88 -24.16 -15.90 -9.08
C VAL A 88 -23.50 -15.76 -7.71
N ASN A 89 -22.22 -16.14 -7.58
CA ASN A 89 -21.45 -16.01 -6.34
C ASN A 89 -21.36 -14.55 -5.85
N LYS A 90 -21.23 -13.59 -6.77
CA LYS A 90 -21.16 -12.15 -6.45
C LYS A 90 -22.53 -11.62 -6.00
N ILE A 91 -23.62 -12.09 -6.62
CA ILE A 91 -24.99 -11.78 -6.19
C ILE A 91 -25.25 -12.31 -4.77
N GLU A 92 -24.80 -13.53 -4.47
CA GLU A 92 -24.95 -14.12 -3.13
C GLU A 92 -24.22 -13.29 -2.06
N LEU A 93 -23.00 -12.83 -2.35
CA LEU A 93 -22.25 -11.96 -1.45
C LEU A 93 -22.97 -10.63 -1.23
N ILE A 94 -23.48 -9.99 -2.29
CA ILE A 94 -24.23 -8.73 -2.21
C ILE A 94 -25.45 -8.87 -1.29
N VAL A 95 -26.23 -9.95 -1.44
CA VAL A 95 -27.41 -10.23 -0.59
C VAL A 95 -27.01 -10.50 0.86
N LYS A 96 -25.92 -11.24 1.09
CA LYS A 96 -25.40 -11.50 2.45
C LYS A 96 -24.93 -10.21 3.14
N PHE A 97 -24.24 -9.32 2.41
CA PHE A 97 -23.83 -8.03 2.94
C PHE A 97 -25.02 -7.14 3.30
N ASP A 98 -26.06 -7.10 2.45
CA ASP A 98 -27.29 -6.35 2.75
C ASP A 98 -27.97 -6.84 4.02
N LYS A 99 -28.08 -8.17 4.18
CA LYS A 99 -28.65 -8.80 5.37
C LYS A 99 -27.89 -8.41 6.64
N ILE A 100 -26.56 -8.49 6.61
CA ILE A 100 -25.71 -8.10 7.75
C ILE A 100 -25.87 -6.60 8.07
N LYS A 101 -25.96 -5.75 7.04
CA LYS A 101 -26.19 -4.30 7.22
C LYS A 101 -27.52 -4.02 7.90
N LYS A 102 -28.60 -4.68 7.46
CA LYS A 102 -29.94 -4.57 8.08
C LYS A 102 -29.95 -5.10 9.52
N GLU A 103 -29.27 -6.22 9.79
CA GLU A 103 -29.13 -6.78 11.15
C GLU A 103 -28.37 -5.83 12.10
N LYS A 104 -27.29 -5.19 11.63
CA LYS A 104 -26.54 -4.21 12.43
C LYS A 104 -27.28 -2.89 12.63
N GLN A 105 -28.11 -2.48 11.68
CA GLN A 105 -28.90 -1.25 11.80
C GLN A 105 -30.21 -1.43 12.59
N GLY A 106 -30.74 -2.66 12.70
CA GLY A 106 -31.90 -2.99 13.53
C GLY A 106 -31.62 -3.25 15.01
N HIS A 107 -30.35 -3.14 15.43
CA HIS A 107 -29.91 -3.26 16.83
C HIS A 107 -29.36 -1.95 17.41
N ALA A 108 -29.71 -0.80 16.81
CA ALA A 108 -29.47 0.54 17.35
C ALA A 108 -30.77 1.17 17.86
#